data_AF-A0A286TWY2-F1
#
_entry.id   AF-A0A286TWY2-F1
#
_cell.length_a   1.000
_cell.length_b   1.000
_cell.length_c   1.000
_cell.angle_alpha   90.00
_cell.angle_beta   90.00
_cell.angle_gamma   90.00
#
_symmetry.space_group_name_H-M   'P 1'
#
loop_
_entity.id
_entity.type
_entity.pdbx_description
1 polymer ?
#
loop_
_entity_poly.entity_id
_entity_poly.type
_entity_poly.pdbx_seq_one_letter_code
_entity_poly.pdbx_strand_id
1 'polypeptide(L)'
;MSQITFGGRKREVAEIVKFERAAQVGLLLLGELDGEMELIFPDSYIEKPRKVLKTRIESIRKVLRGEVAKFCRRNFKNLRPEDLAKLYEPLIEHNSSWRLPLLEFIRDFGEPKERVLKGAPLHSTIILSPWGLQMEYPEMHLFRDMAIAYNNVIKIEKQLKLFHGTSWKDVKEQNKRQKISELCRECAYNRRMCILSCFNLVEAYINGISWAYVQTHDISELSNKKQKILTEGQASIIDKLTKIPGIVANDTEPLNVDDDPLKSFRETIKPFRDSIVHASPFSAPERFGGYEKLSKVYELDSPTVENTVSVTFEIISKIHLAVGEQNPLPDWITRNDEGLFIIEMDTNI
;
A
#
# COMPACT_ATOMS: atom_id res chain seq x y z
N MET A 1 -18.02 59.26 -11.23
CA MET A 1 -17.04 58.15 -11.16
C MET A 1 -16.96 57.71 -9.71
N SER A 2 -17.62 56.61 -9.36
CA SER A 2 -17.66 56.08 -7.99
C SER A 2 -16.29 55.52 -7.62
N GLN A 3 -15.72 56.02 -6.52
CA GLN A 3 -14.56 55.41 -5.90
C GLN A 3 -14.93 54.00 -5.45
N ILE A 4 -14.51 52.99 -6.23
CA ILE A 4 -14.69 51.59 -5.89
C ILE A 4 -13.81 51.33 -4.66
N THR A 5 -14.46 51.03 -3.53
CA THR A 5 -13.88 50.44 -2.33
C THR A 5 -13.28 49.07 -2.67
N PHE A 6 -12.09 49.06 -3.28
CA PHE A 6 -11.41 47.83 -3.73
C PHE A 6 -11.10 46.86 -2.58
N GLY A 7 -10.98 47.33 -1.33
CA GLY A 7 -10.70 46.48 -0.18
C GLY A 7 -11.85 45.52 0.19
N GLY A 8 -13.10 45.99 0.19
CA GLY A 8 -14.26 45.19 0.61
C GLY A 8 -14.59 44.07 -0.39
N ARG A 9 -14.62 44.41 -1.68
CA ARG A 9 -14.93 43.45 -2.75
C ARG A 9 -13.87 42.36 -2.87
N LYS A 10 -12.58 42.69 -2.77
CA LYS A 10 -11.50 41.70 -2.80
C LYS A 10 -11.59 40.72 -1.63
N ARG A 11 -11.96 41.20 -0.44
CA ARG A 11 -12.19 40.33 0.74
C ARG A 11 -13.38 39.40 0.54
N GLU A 12 -14.49 39.92 0.03
CA GLU A 12 -15.68 39.15 -0.32
C GLU A 12 -15.35 38.02 -1.32
N VAL A 13 -14.63 38.35 -2.40
CA VAL A 13 -14.18 37.37 -3.40
C VAL A 13 -13.22 36.33 -2.80
N ALA A 14 -12.25 36.76 -2.00
CA ALA A 14 -11.30 35.85 -1.36
C ALA A 14 -11.99 34.85 -0.42
N GLU A 15 -13.03 35.28 0.30
CA GLU A 15 -13.82 34.39 1.15
C GLU A 15 -14.59 33.35 0.32
N ILE A 16 -15.20 33.76 -0.80
CA ILE A 16 -15.89 32.85 -1.72
C ILE A 16 -14.93 31.80 -2.27
N VAL A 17 -13.85 32.25 -2.92
CA VAL A 17 -12.86 31.38 -3.57
C VAL A 17 -12.29 30.38 -2.58
N LYS A 18 -11.92 30.83 -1.37
CA LYS A 18 -11.37 29.95 -0.34
C LYS A 18 -12.30 28.79 0.00
N PHE A 19 -13.57 29.07 0.34
CA PHE A 19 -14.48 28.04 0.81
C PHE A 19 -15.00 27.14 -0.31
N GLU A 20 -15.16 27.67 -1.53
CA GLU A 20 -15.53 26.85 -2.68
C GLU A 20 -14.39 25.91 -3.09
N ARG A 21 -13.14 26.41 -3.12
CA ARG A 21 -11.97 25.56 -3.37
C ARG A 21 -11.85 24.47 -2.31
N ALA A 22 -11.96 24.84 -1.04
CA ALA A 22 -11.91 23.87 0.07
C ALA A 22 -13.04 22.82 -0.04
N ALA A 23 -14.23 23.23 -0.51
CA ALA A 23 -15.33 22.29 -0.72
C ALA A 23 -15.07 21.33 -1.88
N GLN A 24 -14.57 21.82 -3.02
CA GLN A 24 -14.18 20.98 -4.16
C GLN A 24 -13.11 19.95 -3.76
N VAL A 25 -12.08 20.39 -3.02
CA VAL A 25 -11.07 19.49 -2.48
C VAL A 25 -11.69 18.50 -1.49
N GLY A 26 -12.55 18.96 -0.58
CA GLY A 26 -13.24 18.08 0.37
C GLY A 26 -14.05 16.96 -0.32
N LEU A 27 -14.81 17.31 -1.35
CA LEU A 27 -15.56 16.33 -2.17
C LEU A 27 -14.61 15.37 -2.89
N LEU A 28 -13.49 15.84 -3.44
CA LEU A 28 -12.47 14.99 -4.04
C LEU A 28 -11.94 13.97 -3.04
N LEU A 29 -11.56 14.42 -1.84
CA LEU A 29 -11.02 13.57 -0.80
C LEU A 29 -12.04 12.53 -0.28
N LEU A 30 -13.34 12.83 -0.37
CA LEU A 30 -14.42 11.87 -0.06
C LEU A 30 -14.71 10.91 -1.22
N GLY A 31 -14.20 11.18 -2.42
CA GLY A 31 -14.59 10.48 -3.65
C GLY A 31 -16.03 10.78 -4.07
N GLU A 32 -16.54 11.95 -3.71
CA GLU A 32 -17.92 12.42 -3.95
C GLU A 32 -17.99 13.45 -5.10
N LEU A 33 -16.91 13.60 -5.88
CA LEU A 33 -16.93 14.45 -7.08
C LEU A 33 -17.75 13.79 -8.19
N ASP A 34 -18.69 14.55 -8.75
CA ASP A 34 -19.45 14.20 -9.95
C ASP A 34 -18.84 14.89 -11.17
N GLY A 35 -17.69 14.39 -11.61
CA GLY A 35 -16.95 14.92 -12.77
C GLY A 35 -15.63 15.63 -12.41
N GLU A 36 -15.17 16.49 -13.32
CA GLU A 36 -13.95 17.28 -13.14
C GLU A 36 -14.13 18.35 -12.06
N MET A 37 -13.04 18.69 -11.36
CA MET A 37 -13.06 19.79 -10.40
C MET A 37 -13.45 21.11 -11.07
N GLU A 38 -14.40 21.83 -10.46
CA GLU A 38 -14.83 23.13 -10.97
C GLU A 38 -13.70 24.15 -10.93
N LEU A 39 -13.51 24.88 -12.04
CA LEU A 39 -12.51 25.95 -12.15
C LEU A 39 -12.92 27.20 -11.35
N ILE A 40 -12.35 27.35 -10.15
CA ILE A 40 -12.61 28.45 -9.22
C ILE A 40 -11.39 29.39 -9.16
N PHE A 41 -11.52 30.55 -9.82
CA PHE A 41 -10.51 31.61 -9.83
C PHE A 41 -11.10 32.96 -9.39
N PRO A 42 -10.32 33.82 -8.69
CA PRO A 42 -10.79 35.13 -8.26
C PRO A 42 -11.38 36.01 -9.37
N ASP A 43 -10.79 35.95 -10.57
CA ASP A 43 -11.22 36.74 -11.73
C ASP A 43 -12.63 36.38 -12.20
N SER A 44 -13.05 35.12 -12.03
CA SER A 44 -14.41 34.66 -12.31
C SER A 44 -15.47 35.29 -11.39
N TYR A 45 -15.06 35.93 -10.29
CA TYR A 45 -15.95 36.59 -9.32
C TYR A 45 -15.76 38.10 -9.26
N ILE A 46 -14.59 38.63 -9.64
CA ILE A 46 -14.25 40.05 -9.49
C ILE A 46 -15.19 40.95 -10.31
N GLU A 47 -15.82 40.44 -11.37
CA GLU A 47 -16.75 41.19 -12.24
C GLU A 47 -18.23 40.97 -11.89
N LYS A 48 -18.56 39.97 -11.05
CA LYS A 48 -19.96 39.62 -10.74
C LYS A 48 -20.70 40.73 -9.98
N PRO A 49 -22.00 40.98 -10.24
CA PRO A 49 -22.76 42.02 -9.54
C PRO A 49 -22.72 41.84 -8.01
N ARG A 50 -22.62 42.93 -7.24
CA ARG A 50 -22.47 42.87 -5.77
C ARG A 50 -23.58 42.09 -5.07
N LYS A 51 -24.82 42.15 -5.58
CA LYS A 51 -25.95 41.37 -5.07
C LYS A 51 -25.67 39.87 -5.13
N VAL A 52 -25.07 39.38 -6.22
CA VAL A 52 -24.70 37.97 -6.41
C VAL A 52 -23.61 37.56 -5.41
N LEU A 53 -22.58 38.39 -5.24
CA LEU A 53 -21.50 38.13 -4.28
C LEU A 53 -22.04 38.04 -2.84
N LYS A 54 -22.92 38.95 -2.43
CA LYS A 54 -23.55 38.93 -1.10
C LYS A 54 -24.37 37.66 -0.86
N THR A 55 -25.23 37.29 -1.80
CA THR A 55 -26.04 36.07 -1.69
C THR A 55 -25.15 34.83 -1.58
N ARG A 56 -24.05 34.77 -2.34
CA ARG A 56 -23.10 33.65 -2.28
C ARG A 56 -22.38 33.58 -0.92
N ILE A 57 -21.92 34.71 -0.41
CA ILE A 57 -21.28 34.81 0.91
C ILE A 57 -22.22 34.41 2.03
N GLU A 58 -23.47 34.85 1.98
CA GLU A 58 -24.49 34.47 2.96
C GLU A 58 -24.69 32.95 2.96
N SER A 59 -24.77 32.32 1.78
CA SER A 59 -24.85 30.86 1.65
C SER A 59 -23.61 30.17 2.25
N ILE A 60 -22.41 30.65 1.91
CA ILE A 60 -21.15 30.11 2.43
C ILE A 60 -21.10 30.20 3.95
N ARG A 61 -21.44 31.34 4.52
CA ARG A 61 -21.41 31.57 5.98
C ARG A 61 -22.46 30.75 6.71
N LYS A 62 -23.64 30.54 6.11
CA LYS A 62 -24.74 29.79 6.72
C LYS A 62 -24.47 28.27 6.74
N VAL A 63 -23.85 27.73 5.68
CA VAL A 63 -23.74 26.27 5.49
C VAL A 63 -22.30 25.84 5.23
N LEU A 64 -21.72 26.25 4.10
CA LEU A 64 -20.49 25.66 3.58
C LEU A 64 -19.31 25.76 4.55
N ARG A 65 -19.16 26.91 5.21
CA ARG A 65 -18.11 27.13 6.21
C ARG A 65 -18.18 26.13 7.35
N GLY A 66 -19.39 25.81 7.83
CA GLY A 66 -19.61 24.85 8.89
C GLY A 66 -19.25 23.43 8.46
N GLU A 67 -19.69 23.03 7.28
CA GLU A 67 -19.41 21.69 6.73
C GLU A 67 -17.93 21.48 6.42
N VAL A 68 -17.27 22.44 5.78
CA VAL A 68 -15.81 22.37 5.51
C VAL A 68 -15.03 22.30 6.83
N ALA A 69 -15.37 23.11 7.82
CA ALA A 69 -14.71 23.06 9.12
C ALA A 69 -14.97 21.74 9.86
N LYS A 70 -16.18 21.18 9.74
CA LYS A 70 -16.53 19.86 10.28
C LYS A 70 -15.71 18.77 9.59
N PHE A 71 -15.63 18.77 8.26
CA PHE A 71 -14.79 17.85 7.49
C PHE A 71 -13.34 17.88 7.97
N CYS A 72 -12.73 19.08 8.01
CA CYS A 72 -11.35 19.25 8.47
C CYS A 72 -11.13 18.66 9.87
N ARG A 73 -11.99 19.01 10.84
CA ARG A 73 -11.90 18.50 12.22
C ARG A 73 -12.16 17.00 12.33
N ARG A 74 -13.03 16.44 11.48
CA ARG A 74 -13.37 15.01 11.55
C ARG A 74 -12.23 14.16 11.03
N ASN A 75 -11.51 14.63 10.00
CA ASN A 75 -10.57 13.83 9.22
C ASN A 75 -9.10 14.11 9.52
N PHE A 76 -8.76 15.30 10.02
CA PHE A 76 -7.38 15.75 10.22
C PHE A 76 -7.16 16.29 11.64
N LYS A 77 -5.92 16.24 12.14
CA LYS A 77 -5.58 16.75 13.48
C LYS A 77 -5.50 18.28 13.50
N ASN A 78 -4.80 18.90 12.54
CA ASN A 78 -4.47 20.33 12.55
C ASN A 78 -4.78 21.06 11.23
N LEU A 79 -5.62 20.49 10.37
CA LEU A 79 -5.95 21.07 9.06
C LEU A 79 -7.11 22.07 9.20
N ARG A 80 -6.98 23.25 8.60
CA ARG A 80 -8.03 24.29 8.57
C ARG A 80 -8.60 24.45 7.15
N PRO A 81 -9.79 25.07 6.99
CA PRO A 81 -10.36 25.32 5.66
C PRO A 81 -9.41 26.08 4.71
N GLU A 82 -8.61 27.00 5.24
CA GLU A 82 -7.59 27.73 4.47
C GLU A 82 -6.52 26.79 3.91
N ASP A 83 -6.12 25.79 4.69
CA ASP A 83 -5.08 24.83 4.32
C ASP A 83 -5.65 23.79 3.32
N LEU A 84 -6.91 23.38 3.49
CA LEU A 84 -7.64 22.57 2.51
C LEU A 84 -7.77 23.27 1.16
N ALA A 85 -8.00 24.59 1.16
CA ALA A 85 -8.12 25.37 -0.08
C ALA A 85 -6.79 25.46 -0.86
N LYS A 86 -5.63 25.32 -0.20
CA LYS A 86 -4.31 25.35 -0.86
C LYS A 86 -4.06 24.11 -1.71
N LEU A 87 -4.69 22.97 -1.39
CA LEU A 87 -4.62 21.75 -2.19
C LEU A 87 -5.26 21.90 -3.56
N TYR A 88 -6.15 22.89 -3.75
CA TYR A 88 -6.92 23.06 -4.97
C TYR A 88 -6.03 23.30 -6.20
N GLU A 89 -5.05 24.19 -6.12
CA GLU A 89 -4.21 24.53 -7.28
C GLU A 89 -3.31 23.35 -7.70
N PRO A 90 -2.57 22.68 -6.79
CA PRO A 90 -1.87 21.44 -7.13
C PRO A 90 -2.77 20.37 -7.74
N LEU A 91 -4.00 20.20 -7.22
CA LEU A 91 -4.93 19.22 -7.78
C LEU A 91 -5.36 19.56 -9.20
N ILE A 92 -5.61 20.84 -9.52
CA ILE A 92 -5.91 21.27 -10.89
C ILE A 92 -4.72 21.04 -11.81
N GLU A 93 -3.50 21.39 -11.38
CA GLU A 93 -2.27 21.18 -12.16
C GLU A 93 -2.01 19.70 -12.47
N HIS A 94 -2.45 18.82 -11.58
CA HIS A 94 -2.34 17.37 -11.71
C HIS A 94 -3.62 16.69 -12.24
N ASN A 95 -4.53 17.41 -12.91
CA ASN A 95 -5.78 16.87 -13.46
C ASN A 95 -6.61 16.07 -12.44
N SER A 96 -6.76 16.62 -11.23
CA SER A 96 -7.44 16.01 -10.08
C SER A 96 -6.84 14.69 -9.59
N SER A 97 -5.62 14.34 -10.01
CA SER A 97 -4.96 13.09 -9.65
C SER A 97 -3.52 13.33 -9.23
N TRP A 98 -3.27 13.36 -7.92
CA TRP A 98 -1.97 13.70 -7.37
C TRP A 98 -1.48 12.64 -6.38
N ARG A 99 -0.20 12.28 -6.49
CA ARG A 99 0.48 11.36 -5.58
C ARG A 99 1.65 12.04 -4.93
N LEU A 100 1.79 11.88 -3.63
CA LEU A 100 2.89 12.45 -2.85
C LEU A 100 3.16 11.63 -1.57
N PRO A 101 4.39 11.63 -1.04
CA PRO A 101 4.70 10.99 0.24
C PRO A 101 3.84 11.54 1.39
N LEU A 102 3.44 10.66 2.32
CA LEU A 102 2.63 11.02 3.48
C LEU A 102 3.29 12.12 4.33
N LEU A 103 4.61 12.04 4.58
CA LEU A 103 5.32 13.06 5.35
C LEU A 103 5.30 14.43 4.66
N GLU A 104 5.35 14.48 3.32
CA GLU A 104 5.20 15.74 2.58
C GLU A 104 3.78 16.29 2.71
N PHE A 105 2.77 15.43 2.58
CA PHE A 105 1.38 15.83 2.79
C PHE A 105 1.13 16.39 4.20
N ILE A 106 1.68 15.72 5.22
CA ILE A 106 1.58 16.15 6.63
C ILE A 106 2.22 17.53 6.81
N ARG A 107 3.43 17.72 6.27
CA ARG A 107 4.19 18.98 6.37
C ARG A 107 3.45 20.14 5.70
N ASP A 108 2.92 19.92 4.49
CA ASP A 108 2.45 21.00 3.63
C ASP A 108 0.95 21.32 3.83
N PHE A 109 0.14 20.34 4.27
CA PHE A 109 -1.32 20.48 4.36
C PHE A 109 -1.90 20.12 5.73
N GLY A 110 -1.48 18.99 6.29
CA GLY A 110 -1.86 18.60 7.65
C GLY A 110 -2.05 17.10 7.84
N GLU A 111 -1.97 16.67 9.10
CA GLU A 111 -1.95 15.25 9.46
C GLU A 111 -3.34 14.60 9.43
N PRO A 112 -3.55 13.54 8.62
CA PRO A 112 -4.76 12.72 8.71
C PRO A 112 -4.86 12.07 10.10
N LYS A 113 -6.07 11.90 10.60
CA LYS A 113 -6.30 11.16 11.85
C LYS A 113 -6.03 9.66 11.64
N GLU A 114 -5.71 8.97 12.72
CA GLU A 114 -5.45 7.52 12.73
C GLU A 114 -6.56 6.70 12.05
N ARG A 115 -7.83 7.01 12.31
CA ARG A 115 -8.97 6.37 11.64
C ARG A 115 -9.01 6.56 10.12
N VAL A 116 -8.37 7.61 9.61
CA VAL A 116 -8.27 7.91 8.17
C VAL A 116 -7.06 7.18 7.60
N LEU A 117 -5.97 7.08 8.36
CA LEU A 117 -4.77 6.33 7.99
C LEU A 117 -5.02 4.81 7.97
N LYS A 118 -5.95 4.28 8.77
CA LYS A 118 -6.27 2.84 8.82
C LYS A 118 -5.03 1.93 8.95
N GLY A 119 -4.09 2.32 9.81
CA GLY A 119 -2.84 1.58 10.00
C GLY A 119 -1.79 1.77 8.89
N ALA A 120 -1.99 2.70 7.95
CA ALA A 120 -1.00 3.02 6.92
C ALA A 120 0.31 3.52 7.57
N PRO A 121 1.48 2.95 7.20
CA PRO A 121 2.77 3.30 7.80
C PRO A 121 3.26 4.68 7.33
N LEU A 122 4.28 5.24 8.02
CA LEU A 122 4.82 6.56 7.72
C LEU A 122 5.40 6.72 6.30
N HIS A 123 5.90 5.63 5.70
CA HIS A 123 6.43 5.62 4.33
C HIS A 123 5.34 5.54 3.25
N SER A 124 4.07 5.64 3.64
CA SER A 124 2.96 5.61 2.69
C SER A 124 3.00 6.77 1.70
N THR A 125 2.50 6.52 0.51
CA THR A 125 2.15 7.53 -0.49
C THR A 125 0.67 7.85 -0.38
N ILE A 126 0.36 9.14 -0.27
CA ILE A 126 -1.00 9.65 -0.35
C ILE A 126 -1.38 9.76 -1.82
N ILE A 127 -2.58 9.27 -2.14
CA ILE A 127 -3.18 9.38 -3.46
C ILE A 127 -4.46 10.22 -3.31
N LEU A 128 -4.47 11.35 -4.01
CA LEU A 128 -5.62 12.21 -4.12
C LEU A 128 -6.18 12.01 -5.52
N SER A 129 -7.40 11.50 -5.62
CA SER A 129 -8.07 11.28 -6.91
C SER A 129 -9.57 11.50 -6.78
N PRO A 130 -10.33 11.52 -7.90
CA PRO A 130 -11.79 11.56 -7.83
C PRO A 130 -12.41 10.37 -7.09
N TRP A 131 -11.64 9.32 -6.81
CA TRP A 131 -12.07 8.17 -6.02
C TRP A 131 -11.87 8.35 -4.51
N GLY A 132 -11.32 9.47 -4.05
CA GLY A 132 -11.07 9.73 -2.64
C GLY A 132 -9.60 9.89 -2.28
N LEU A 133 -9.36 10.16 -1.00
CA LEU A 133 -8.06 10.03 -0.36
C LEU A 133 -7.76 8.55 -0.10
N GLN A 134 -6.68 8.07 -0.68
CA GLN A 134 -6.20 6.70 -0.50
C GLN A 134 -4.75 6.72 -0.04
N MET A 135 -4.31 5.63 0.58
CA MET A 135 -2.90 5.39 0.89
C MET A 135 -2.40 4.17 0.12
N GLU A 136 -1.21 4.28 -0.43
CA GLU A 136 -0.48 3.16 -1.00
C GLU A 136 0.87 3.02 -0.34
N TYR A 137 1.26 1.78 -0.05
CA TYR A 137 2.59 1.43 0.43
C TYR A 137 2.97 0.05 -0.13
N PRO A 138 4.27 -0.23 -0.29
CA PRO A 138 4.73 -1.43 -0.99
C PRO A 138 4.18 -2.74 -0.41
N GLU A 139 4.10 -2.85 0.93
CA GLU A 139 3.63 -4.03 1.63
C GLU A 139 2.18 -4.36 1.30
N MET A 140 1.32 -3.34 1.19
CA MET A 140 -0.08 -3.52 0.79
C MET A 140 -0.20 -4.15 -0.59
N HIS A 141 0.54 -3.63 -1.57
CA HIS A 141 0.52 -4.14 -2.95
C HIS A 141 1.04 -5.58 -3.01
N LEU A 142 2.16 -5.85 -2.35
CA LEU A 142 2.77 -7.18 -2.32
C LEU A 142 1.92 -8.21 -1.58
N PHE A 143 1.24 -7.79 -0.50
CA PHE A 143 0.26 -8.61 0.19
C PHE A 143 -0.94 -8.93 -0.72
N ARG A 144 -1.50 -7.92 -1.41
CA ARG A 144 -2.62 -8.12 -2.33
C ARG A 144 -2.24 -9.07 -3.47
N ASP A 145 -1.06 -8.91 -4.07
CA ASP A 145 -0.55 -9.82 -5.10
C ASP A 145 -0.43 -11.26 -4.58
N MET A 146 0.15 -11.42 -3.39
CA MET A 146 0.27 -12.72 -2.72
C MET A 146 -1.11 -13.33 -2.46
N ALA A 147 -2.04 -12.55 -1.92
CA ALA A 147 -3.40 -12.97 -1.59
C ALA A 147 -4.17 -13.42 -2.83
N ILE A 148 -4.12 -12.66 -3.92
CA ILE A 148 -4.73 -13.02 -5.21
C ILE A 148 -4.15 -14.33 -5.71
N ALA A 149 -2.82 -14.43 -5.75
CA ALA A 149 -2.12 -15.60 -6.25
C ALA A 149 -2.45 -16.85 -5.40
N TYR A 150 -2.34 -16.76 -4.08
CA TYR A 150 -2.65 -17.85 -3.16
C TYR A 150 -4.10 -18.31 -3.29
N ASN A 151 -5.06 -17.38 -3.24
CA ASN A 151 -6.48 -17.70 -3.36
C ASN A 151 -6.80 -18.39 -4.70
N ASN A 152 -6.15 -17.96 -5.78
CA ASN A 152 -6.29 -18.59 -7.09
C ASN A 152 -5.70 -20.01 -7.12
N VAL A 153 -4.54 -20.25 -6.50
CA VAL A 153 -3.97 -21.60 -6.37
C VAL A 153 -4.99 -22.54 -5.71
N ILE A 154 -5.52 -22.17 -4.55
CA ILE A 154 -6.49 -23.00 -3.83
C ILE A 154 -7.75 -23.27 -4.67
N LYS A 155 -8.28 -22.24 -5.36
CA LYS A 155 -9.45 -22.40 -6.24
C LYS A 155 -9.17 -23.32 -7.42
N ILE A 156 -8.02 -23.16 -8.09
CA ILE A 156 -7.65 -23.95 -9.25
C ILE A 156 -7.37 -25.41 -8.85
N GLU A 157 -6.73 -25.64 -7.71
CA GLU A 157 -6.50 -27.00 -7.21
C GLU A 157 -7.80 -27.73 -6.89
N LYS A 158 -8.77 -27.05 -6.28
CA LYS A 158 -10.13 -27.60 -6.09
C LYS A 158 -10.75 -28.01 -7.43
N GLN A 159 -10.55 -27.22 -8.49
CA GLN A 159 -11.03 -27.57 -9.84
C GLN A 159 -10.25 -28.74 -10.47
N LEU A 160 -8.93 -28.76 -10.32
CA LEU A 160 -8.08 -29.83 -10.86
C LEU A 160 -8.40 -31.18 -10.20
N LYS A 161 -8.73 -31.18 -8.89
CA LYS A 161 -9.18 -32.37 -8.16
C LYS A 161 -10.43 -33.02 -8.77
N LEU A 162 -11.30 -32.27 -9.46
CA LEU A 162 -12.47 -32.83 -10.16
C LEU A 162 -12.09 -33.73 -11.35
N PHE A 163 -10.85 -33.62 -11.84
CA PHE A 163 -10.34 -34.45 -12.93
C PHE A 163 -9.45 -35.59 -12.42
N HIS A 164 -9.13 -35.65 -11.13
CA HIS A 164 -8.40 -36.79 -10.57
C HIS A 164 -9.20 -38.08 -10.76
N GLY A 165 -8.52 -39.13 -11.23
CA GLY A 165 -9.14 -40.43 -11.51
C GLY A 165 -9.91 -40.49 -12.84
N THR A 166 -10.01 -39.40 -13.60
CA THR A 166 -10.54 -39.45 -14.97
C THR A 166 -9.50 -40.11 -15.87
N SER A 167 -9.90 -41.06 -16.72
CA SER A 167 -8.95 -41.69 -17.64
C SER A 167 -8.47 -40.69 -18.71
N TRP A 168 -7.22 -40.82 -19.16
CA TRP A 168 -6.67 -39.98 -20.24
C TRP A 168 -7.50 -40.08 -21.53
N LYS A 169 -8.14 -41.22 -21.75
CA LYS A 169 -9.03 -41.46 -22.89
C LYS A 169 -10.29 -40.60 -22.77
N ASP A 170 -10.95 -40.59 -21.61
CA ASP A 170 -12.16 -39.80 -21.37
C ASP A 170 -11.89 -38.29 -21.46
N VAL A 171 -10.74 -37.84 -20.95
CA VAL A 171 -10.32 -36.42 -21.07
C VAL A 171 -10.19 -36.00 -22.54
N LYS A 172 -9.65 -36.89 -23.38
CA LYS A 172 -9.47 -36.65 -24.81
C LYS A 172 -10.81 -36.68 -25.55
N GLU A 173 -11.65 -37.66 -25.27
CA GLU A 173 -12.98 -37.82 -25.90
C GLU A 173 -13.94 -36.69 -25.53
N GLN A 174 -13.85 -36.15 -24.30
CA GLN A 174 -14.70 -35.05 -23.82
C GLN A 174 -14.13 -33.66 -24.11
N ASN A 175 -13.05 -33.57 -24.90
CA ASN A 175 -12.35 -32.33 -25.23
C ASN A 175 -11.96 -31.46 -24.00
N LYS A 176 -11.72 -32.10 -22.85
CA LYS A 176 -11.37 -31.43 -21.57
C LYS A 176 -9.90 -31.06 -21.47
N ARG A 177 -9.06 -31.58 -22.38
CA ARG A 177 -7.60 -31.40 -22.39
C ARG A 177 -7.18 -29.93 -22.36
N GLN A 178 -7.83 -29.07 -23.16
CA GLN A 178 -7.49 -27.65 -23.22
C GLN A 178 -7.74 -26.98 -21.87
N LYS A 179 -8.92 -27.20 -21.28
CA LYS A 179 -9.28 -26.66 -19.96
C LYS A 179 -8.31 -27.12 -18.86
N ILE A 180 -7.95 -28.40 -18.82
CA ILE A 180 -6.98 -28.92 -17.83
C ILE A 180 -5.61 -28.27 -18.04
N SER A 181 -5.16 -28.14 -19.29
CA SER A 181 -3.90 -27.46 -19.63
C SER A 181 -3.89 -26.00 -19.17
N GLU A 182 -4.98 -25.27 -19.42
CA GLU A 182 -5.15 -23.88 -18.96
C GLU A 182 -5.07 -23.79 -17.43
N LEU A 183 -5.82 -24.62 -16.71
CA LEU A 183 -5.79 -24.68 -15.24
C LEU A 183 -4.38 -25.01 -14.72
N CYS A 184 -3.66 -25.97 -15.32
CA CYS A 184 -2.29 -26.29 -14.91
C CYS A 184 -1.33 -25.10 -15.12
N ARG A 185 -1.43 -24.39 -16.25
CA ARG A 185 -0.59 -23.20 -16.52
C ARG A 185 -0.89 -22.06 -15.54
N GLU A 186 -2.17 -21.78 -15.31
CA GLU A 186 -2.60 -20.75 -14.37
C GLU A 186 -2.18 -21.10 -12.94
N CYS A 187 -2.33 -22.36 -12.52
CA CYS A 187 -1.86 -22.83 -11.22
C CYS A 187 -0.36 -22.59 -11.06
N ALA A 188 0.45 -23.03 -12.04
CA ALA A 188 1.90 -22.85 -12.02
C ALA A 188 2.31 -21.36 -11.98
N TYR A 189 1.61 -20.50 -12.72
CA TYR A 189 1.83 -19.05 -12.68
C TYR A 189 1.55 -18.48 -11.29
N ASN A 190 0.38 -18.77 -10.72
CA ASN A 190 -0.02 -18.24 -9.42
C ASN A 190 0.89 -18.76 -8.29
N ARG A 191 1.35 -20.02 -8.34
CA ARG A 191 2.33 -20.55 -7.37
C ARG A 191 3.64 -19.75 -7.39
N ARG A 192 4.18 -19.48 -8.58
CA ARG A 192 5.42 -18.67 -8.72
C ARG A 192 5.21 -17.25 -8.21
N MET A 193 4.11 -16.60 -8.59
CA MET A 193 3.80 -15.24 -8.12
C MET A 193 3.64 -15.20 -6.60
N CYS A 194 3.00 -16.21 -5.99
CA CYS A 194 2.85 -16.28 -4.55
C CYS A 194 4.21 -16.30 -3.83
N ILE A 195 5.18 -17.10 -4.30
CA ILE A 195 6.54 -17.12 -3.72
C ILE A 195 7.26 -15.78 -3.89
N LEU A 196 7.19 -15.20 -5.09
CA LEU A 196 7.84 -13.91 -5.36
C LEU A 196 7.26 -12.80 -4.47
N SER A 197 5.94 -12.72 -4.37
CA SER A 197 5.25 -11.74 -3.53
C SER A 197 5.54 -11.97 -2.05
N CYS A 198 5.62 -13.21 -1.56
CA CYS A 198 6.01 -13.51 -0.18
C CYS A 198 7.42 -12.99 0.16
N PHE A 199 8.41 -13.29 -0.68
CA PHE A 199 9.78 -12.83 -0.47
C PHE A 199 9.86 -11.30 -0.47
N ASN A 200 9.25 -10.68 -1.49
CA ASN A 200 9.25 -9.23 -1.63
C ASN A 200 8.48 -8.55 -0.50
N LEU A 201 7.40 -9.16 0.01
CA LEU A 201 6.61 -8.63 1.12
C LEU A 201 7.45 -8.55 2.40
N VAL A 202 8.19 -9.63 2.73
CA VAL A 202 9.09 -9.65 3.89
C VAL A 202 10.19 -8.59 3.74
N GLU A 203 10.74 -8.43 2.54
CA GLU A 203 11.75 -7.41 2.26
C GLU A 203 11.19 -5.99 2.35
N ALA A 204 10.02 -5.73 1.76
CA ALA A 204 9.35 -4.44 1.85
C ALA A 204 9.05 -4.08 3.30
N TYR A 205 8.49 -5.02 4.06
CA TYR A 205 8.11 -4.83 5.46
C TYR A 205 9.30 -4.45 6.34
N ILE A 206 10.41 -5.19 6.26
CA ILE A 206 11.59 -4.87 7.07
C ILE A 206 12.26 -3.55 6.64
N ASN A 207 12.25 -3.24 5.34
CA ASN A 207 12.74 -1.96 4.85
C ASN A 207 11.84 -0.80 5.30
N GLY A 208 10.52 -1.02 5.37
CA GLY A 208 9.54 -0.05 5.89
C GLY A 208 9.78 0.29 7.36
N ILE A 209 10.02 -0.73 8.20
CA ILE A 209 10.43 -0.54 9.60
C ILE A 209 11.70 0.29 9.70
N SER A 210 12.71 -0.07 8.91
CA SER A 210 13.98 0.64 8.86
C SER A 210 13.81 2.12 8.49
N TRP A 211 13.02 2.37 7.45
CA TRP A 211 12.72 3.71 6.98
C TRP A 211 12.02 4.52 8.07
N ALA A 212 10.98 3.96 8.70
CA ALA A 212 10.23 4.64 9.76
C ALA A 212 11.13 5.01 10.95
N TYR A 213 12.03 4.11 11.35
CA TYR A 213 12.98 4.37 12.42
C TYR A 213 13.92 5.54 12.08
N VAL A 214 14.50 5.54 10.88
CA VAL A 214 15.40 6.62 10.42
C VAL A 214 14.69 7.98 10.36
N GLN A 215 13.39 8.01 10.06
CA GLN A 215 12.63 9.28 10.03
C GLN A 215 12.25 9.80 11.42
N THR A 216 12.22 8.93 12.43
CA THR A 216 11.68 9.25 13.77
C THR A 216 12.74 9.35 14.86
N HIS A 217 13.97 8.88 14.59
CA HIS A 217 15.07 8.82 15.55
C HIS A 217 16.35 9.42 14.97
N ASP A 218 17.16 10.01 15.83
CA ASP A 218 18.53 10.39 15.47
C ASP A 218 19.42 9.15 15.45
N ILE A 219 19.84 8.74 14.25
CA ILE A 219 20.70 7.56 14.05
C ILE A 219 22.19 7.88 14.20
N SER A 220 22.58 9.14 14.41
CA SER A 220 23.99 9.56 14.46
C SER A 220 24.77 8.92 15.62
N GLU A 221 24.07 8.56 16.70
CA GLU A 221 24.63 7.87 17.87
C GLU A 221 24.86 6.36 17.62
N LEU A 222 24.26 5.79 16.58
CA LEU A 222 24.46 4.39 16.23
C LEU A 222 25.84 4.17 15.60
N SER A 223 26.42 2.97 15.77
CA SER A 223 27.64 2.61 15.04
C SER A 223 27.44 2.71 13.52
N ASN A 224 28.50 3.03 12.77
CA ASN A 224 28.45 3.08 11.29
C ASN A 224 27.83 1.81 10.67
N LYS A 225 28.07 0.64 11.27
CA LYS A 225 27.48 -0.63 10.79
C LYS A 225 25.96 -0.67 10.98
N LYS A 226 25.46 -0.20 12.13
CA LYS A 226 24.01 -0.09 12.43
C LYS A 226 23.36 1.01 11.57
N GLN A 227 24.04 2.12 11.32
CA GLN A 227 23.53 3.15 10.40
C GLN A 227 23.39 2.61 8.97
N LYS A 228 24.44 1.94 8.46
CA LYS A 228 24.44 1.39 7.10
C LYS A 228 23.36 0.35 6.86
N ILE A 229 23.12 -0.55 7.81
CA ILE A 229 22.06 -1.55 7.62
C ILE A 229 20.67 -0.91 7.60
N LEU A 230 20.49 0.23 8.26
CA LEU A 230 19.23 0.96 8.27
C LEU A 230 19.00 1.80 7.00
N THR A 231 20.06 2.36 6.41
CA THR A 231 19.96 3.34 5.32
C THR A 231 20.43 2.81 3.96
N GLU A 232 21.38 1.89 3.92
CA GLU A 232 21.96 1.34 2.69
C GLU A 232 21.36 -0.02 2.36
N GLY A 233 20.79 -0.16 1.15
CA GLY A 233 20.13 -1.39 0.69
C GLY A 233 21.05 -2.59 0.40
N GLN A 234 22.35 -2.51 0.72
CA GLN A 234 23.35 -3.53 0.34
C GLN A 234 23.45 -4.73 1.30
N ALA A 235 22.78 -4.68 2.45
CA ALA A 235 22.75 -5.82 3.37
C ALA A 235 21.90 -6.97 2.81
N SER A 236 22.29 -8.22 3.09
CA SER A 236 21.48 -9.38 2.73
C SER A 236 20.13 -9.34 3.45
N ILE A 237 19.07 -9.89 2.83
CA ILE A 237 17.75 -9.95 3.47
C ILE A 237 17.81 -10.65 4.83
N ILE A 238 18.65 -11.68 4.98
CA ILE A 238 18.81 -12.41 6.24
C ILE A 238 19.42 -11.49 7.31
N ASP A 239 20.43 -10.69 6.96
CA ASP A 239 21.01 -9.71 7.88
C ASP A 239 19.99 -8.65 8.30
N LYS A 240 19.17 -8.18 7.35
CA LYS A 240 18.10 -7.20 7.63
C LYS A 240 17.10 -7.77 8.64
N LEU A 241 16.62 -8.99 8.41
CA LEU A 241 15.60 -9.62 9.26
C LEU A 241 16.07 -9.90 10.68
N THR A 242 17.36 -10.16 10.91
CA THR A 242 17.89 -10.41 12.25
C THR A 242 18.26 -9.13 12.98
N LYS A 243 18.95 -8.21 12.31
CA LYS A 243 19.58 -7.05 12.96
C LYS A 243 18.68 -5.83 13.05
N ILE A 244 17.85 -5.54 12.04
CA ILE A 244 17.01 -4.33 12.06
C ILE A 244 16.03 -4.35 13.25
N PRO A 245 15.31 -5.46 13.53
CA PRO A 245 14.42 -5.49 14.68
C PRO A 245 15.19 -5.29 15.99
N GLY A 246 16.38 -5.89 16.12
CA GLY A 246 17.26 -5.66 17.27
C GLY A 246 17.66 -4.19 17.43
N ILE A 247 17.99 -3.49 16.34
CA ILE A 247 18.33 -2.06 16.41
C ILE A 247 17.12 -1.23 16.84
N VAL A 248 15.94 -1.52 16.31
CA VAL A 248 14.70 -0.78 16.58
C VAL A 248 14.17 -1.06 17.99
N ALA A 249 14.27 -2.30 18.47
CA ALA A 249 13.73 -2.76 19.75
C ALA A 249 14.74 -2.74 20.90
N ASN A 250 15.83 -1.98 20.79
CA ASN A 250 16.90 -1.87 21.81
C ASN A 250 17.55 -3.23 22.19
N ASP A 251 18.07 -3.91 21.18
CA ASP A 251 18.91 -5.13 21.20
C ASP A 251 18.21 -6.45 21.58
N THR A 252 16.90 -6.57 21.30
CA THR A 252 16.23 -7.88 21.30
C THR A 252 16.13 -8.42 19.87
N GLU A 253 16.96 -9.40 19.49
CA GLU A 253 16.88 -10.04 18.17
C GLU A 253 15.78 -11.12 18.17
N PRO A 254 14.66 -10.95 17.46
CA PRO A 254 13.52 -11.88 17.51
C PRO A 254 13.70 -13.11 16.63
N LEU A 255 14.73 -13.12 15.78
CA LEU A 255 14.97 -14.14 14.77
C LEU A 255 16.45 -14.57 14.83
N ASN A 256 16.67 -15.88 14.82
CA ASN A 256 17.98 -16.49 14.68
C ASN A 256 18.06 -17.18 13.31
N VAL A 257 19.21 -17.08 12.63
CA VAL A 257 19.45 -17.64 11.28
C VAL A 257 19.30 -19.16 11.24
N ASP A 258 19.61 -19.84 12.35
CA ASP A 258 19.60 -21.30 12.41
C ASP A 258 18.29 -21.88 12.96
N ASP A 259 17.37 -21.03 13.41
CA ASP A 259 16.06 -21.40 13.94
C ASP A 259 14.92 -21.07 12.96
N ASP A 260 13.80 -21.77 13.11
CA ASP A 260 12.58 -21.41 12.40
C ASP A 260 11.95 -20.11 12.96
N PRO A 261 11.38 -19.27 12.08
CA PRO A 261 11.07 -19.49 10.66
C PRO A 261 12.21 -19.16 9.66
N LEU A 262 13.31 -18.56 10.12
CA LEU A 262 14.32 -17.99 9.23
C LEU A 262 15.16 -19.07 8.52
N LYS A 263 15.40 -20.20 9.20
CA LYS A 263 15.97 -21.40 8.57
C LYS A 263 15.13 -21.88 7.39
N SER A 264 13.84 -22.09 7.59
CA SER A 264 12.91 -22.49 6.53
C SER A 264 12.86 -21.47 5.38
N PHE A 265 12.89 -20.17 5.68
CA PHE A 265 12.95 -19.12 4.66
C PHE A 265 14.23 -19.19 3.80
N ARG A 266 15.38 -19.38 4.45
CA ARG A 266 16.69 -19.52 3.78
C ARG A 266 16.78 -20.77 2.92
N GLU A 267 16.25 -21.89 3.40
CA GLU A 267 16.43 -23.21 2.78
C GLU A 267 15.37 -23.55 1.73
N THR A 268 14.17 -22.95 1.87
CA THR A 268 13.04 -23.22 0.97
C THR A 268 12.74 -22.02 0.09
N ILE A 269 12.29 -20.92 0.69
CA ILE A 269 11.73 -19.76 -0.04
C ILE A 269 12.78 -19.11 -0.94
N LYS A 270 13.94 -18.77 -0.38
CA LYS A 270 15.02 -18.10 -1.12
C LYS A 270 15.47 -18.89 -2.36
N PRO A 271 15.75 -20.21 -2.28
CA PRO A 271 16.07 -21.01 -3.47
C PRO A 271 14.99 -21.02 -4.56
N PHE A 272 13.70 -21.07 -4.20
CA PHE A 272 12.61 -20.99 -5.19
C PHE A 272 12.57 -19.62 -5.85
N ARG A 273 12.63 -18.54 -5.05
CA ARG A 273 12.70 -17.17 -5.57
C ARG A 273 13.88 -17.00 -6.51
N ASP A 274 15.08 -17.40 -6.11
CA ASP A 274 16.29 -17.26 -6.92
C ASP A 274 16.21 -18.08 -8.22
N SER A 275 15.55 -19.23 -8.20
CA SER A 275 15.32 -20.05 -9.40
C SER A 275 14.32 -19.41 -10.36
N ILE A 276 13.29 -18.73 -9.83
CA ILE A 276 12.28 -18.01 -10.63
C ILE A 276 12.87 -16.72 -11.23
N VAL A 277 13.58 -15.92 -10.42
CA VAL A 277 14.15 -14.62 -10.84
C VAL A 277 15.38 -14.79 -11.72
N HIS A 278 16.21 -15.81 -11.44
CA HIS A 278 17.42 -16.11 -12.20
C HIS A 278 17.27 -17.44 -12.94
N ALA A 279 16.14 -17.57 -13.64
CA ALA A 279 15.83 -18.76 -14.41
C ALA A 279 16.92 -19.04 -15.46
N SER A 280 17.42 -20.27 -15.45
CA SER A 280 18.41 -20.74 -16.41
C SER A 280 17.90 -22.04 -17.03
N PRO A 281 17.97 -22.20 -18.36
CA PRO A 281 17.59 -23.44 -19.02
C PRO A 281 18.61 -24.56 -18.78
N PHE A 282 19.76 -24.27 -18.18
CA PHE A 282 20.82 -25.25 -17.92
C PHE A 282 20.64 -25.89 -16.53
N SER A 283 20.62 -27.22 -16.49
CA SER A 283 20.86 -27.97 -15.26
C SER A 283 22.36 -27.90 -14.95
N ALA A 284 22.76 -26.95 -14.10
CA ALA A 284 24.14 -26.82 -13.64
C ALA A 284 24.21 -26.81 -12.10
N PRO A 285 23.89 -27.93 -11.41
CA PRO A 285 23.83 -27.98 -9.95
C PRO A 285 25.14 -27.53 -9.29
N GLU A 286 26.28 -27.88 -9.88
CA GLU A 286 27.62 -27.53 -9.39
C GLU A 286 27.87 -26.01 -9.33
N ARG A 287 27.23 -25.23 -10.22
CA ARG A 287 27.38 -23.77 -10.25
C ARG A 287 26.46 -23.03 -9.27
N PHE A 288 25.52 -23.73 -8.64
CA PHE A 288 24.46 -23.13 -7.82
C PHE A 288 24.36 -23.79 -6.44
N GLY A 289 25.48 -24.28 -5.90
CA GLY A 289 25.52 -24.85 -4.55
C GLY A 289 24.83 -26.21 -4.42
N GLY A 290 24.77 -27.00 -5.50
CA GLY A 290 24.24 -28.37 -5.52
C GLY A 290 22.76 -28.50 -5.88
N TYR A 291 22.03 -27.40 -6.09
CA TYR A 291 20.59 -27.44 -6.39
C TYR A 291 20.30 -27.32 -7.90
N GLU A 292 19.38 -28.15 -8.40
CA GLU A 292 18.85 -28.07 -9.76
C GLU A 292 17.82 -26.92 -9.86
N LYS A 293 18.27 -25.71 -10.23
CA LYS A 293 17.37 -24.54 -10.34
C LYS A 293 16.17 -24.76 -11.25
N LEU A 294 16.36 -25.55 -12.32
CA LEU A 294 15.32 -25.78 -13.31
C LEU A 294 14.15 -26.58 -12.73
N SER A 295 14.42 -27.59 -11.89
CA SER A 295 13.36 -28.38 -11.25
C SER A 295 12.52 -27.50 -10.32
N LYS A 296 13.12 -26.56 -9.59
CA LYS A 296 12.39 -25.61 -8.72
C LYS A 296 11.41 -24.70 -9.47
N VAL A 297 11.62 -24.45 -10.78
CA VAL A 297 10.68 -23.67 -11.62
C VAL A 297 9.48 -24.52 -12.05
N TYR A 298 9.69 -25.83 -12.25
CA TYR A 298 8.68 -26.76 -12.78
C TYR A 298 7.92 -27.53 -11.70
N GLU A 299 8.56 -27.85 -10.58
CA GLU A 299 8.06 -28.76 -9.54
C GLU A 299 7.46 -28.03 -8.33
N LEU A 300 7.21 -26.72 -8.45
CA LEU A 300 6.60 -25.96 -7.38
C LEU A 300 5.15 -26.42 -7.13
N ASP A 301 4.88 -26.90 -5.92
CA ASP A 301 3.63 -27.56 -5.54
C ASP A 301 2.79 -26.79 -4.49
N SER A 302 1.59 -27.31 -4.22
CA SER A 302 0.64 -26.94 -3.14
C SER A 302 1.34 -26.67 -1.80
N PRO A 303 1.87 -27.75 -1.20
CA PRO A 303 2.48 -27.70 0.13
C PRO A 303 3.62 -26.68 0.24
N THR A 304 4.48 -26.56 -0.78
CA THR A 304 5.57 -25.57 -0.77
C THR A 304 5.04 -24.15 -0.71
N VAL A 305 3.98 -23.84 -1.48
CA VAL A 305 3.35 -22.51 -1.46
C VAL A 305 2.70 -22.24 -0.10
N GLU A 306 1.93 -23.19 0.44
CA GLU A 306 1.31 -23.05 1.76
C GLU A 306 2.35 -22.82 2.87
N ASN A 307 3.43 -23.61 2.87
CA ASN A 307 4.56 -23.41 3.79
C ASN A 307 5.22 -22.05 3.60
N THR A 308 5.42 -21.61 2.35
CA THR A 308 6.01 -20.30 2.04
C THR A 308 5.17 -19.17 2.62
N VAL A 309 3.85 -19.22 2.44
CA VAL A 309 2.92 -18.23 3.01
C VAL A 309 2.97 -18.25 4.54
N SER A 310 2.98 -19.45 5.15
CA SER A 310 3.04 -19.60 6.61
C SER A 310 4.33 -18.99 7.20
N VAL A 311 5.49 -19.37 6.67
CA VAL A 311 6.81 -18.88 7.10
C VAL A 311 6.92 -17.36 6.93
N THR A 312 6.37 -16.82 5.85
CA THR A 312 6.33 -15.37 5.59
C THR A 312 5.62 -14.62 6.71
N PHE A 313 4.42 -15.07 7.09
CA PHE A 313 3.66 -14.43 8.15
C PHE A 313 4.22 -14.70 9.55
N GLU A 314 4.87 -15.84 9.78
CA GLU A 314 5.58 -16.09 11.04
C GLU A 314 6.77 -15.13 11.20
N ILE A 315 7.54 -14.88 10.14
CA ILE A 315 8.62 -13.88 10.14
C ILE A 315 8.07 -12.49 10.44
N ILE A 316 7.05 -12.05 9.68
CA ILE A 316 6.41 -10.75 9.87
C ILE A 316 5.92 -10.64 11.30
N SER A 317 5.30 -11.70 11.84
CA SER A 317 4.74 -11.70 13.18
C SER A 317 5.77 -11.54 14.30
N LYS A 318 6.85 -12.33 14.25
CA LYS A 318 7.95 -12.21 15.22
C LYS A 318 8.58 -10.82 15.19
N ILE A 319 8.74 -10.22 14.00
CA ILE A 319 9.27 -8.87 13.85
C ILE A 319 8.27 -7.83 14.37
N HIS A 320 6.99 -7.94 13.99
CA HIS A 320 5.94 -6.99 14.35
C HIS A 320 5.79 -6.85 15.86
N LEU A 321 5.73 -7.99 16.57
CA LEU A 321 5.68 -8.03 18.03
C LEU A 321 6.95 -7.45 18.66
N ALA A 322 8.13 -7.76 18.08
CA ALA A 322 9.40 -7.29 18.61
C ALA A 322 9.55 -5.76 18.53
N VAL A 323 8.99 -5.13 17.51
CA VAL A 323 9.02 -3.66 17.37
C VAL A 323 7.95 -2.95 18.21
N GLY A 324 7.23 -3.69 19.08
CA GLY A 324 6.36 -3.13 20.11
C GLY A 324 4.87 -3.14 19.78
N GLU A 325 4.45 -3.80 18.71
CA GLU A 325 3.04 -3.87 18.31
C GLU A 325 2.28 -4.90 19.13
N GLN A 326 1.01 -4.62 19.44
CA GLN A 326 0.20 -5.49 20.30
C GLN A 326 -0.35 -6.70 19.56
N ASN A 327 -0.69 -6.51 18.28
CA ASN A 327 -1.20 -7.55 17.42
C ASN A 327 -0.04 -8.35 16.81
N PRO A 328 -0.22 -9.67 16.61
CA PRO A 328 0.82 -10.50 16.00
C PRO A 328 1.01 -10.20 14.51
N LEU A 329 0.06 -9.57 13.83
CA LEU A 329 0.15 -9.24 12.41
C LEU A 329 -0.42 -7.84 12.17
N PRO A 330 0.10 -7.12 11.16
CA PRO A 330 -0.50 -5.88 10.70
C PRO A 330 -1.98 -6.02 10.34
N ASP A 331 -2.78 -4.99 10.61
CA ASP A 331 -4.24 -4.97 10.45
C ASP A 331 -4.71 -5.22 8.99
N TRP A 332 -3.84 -4.98 8.00
CA TRP A 332 -4.13 -5.24 6.59
C TRP A 332 -4.05 -6.72 6.20
N ILE A 333 -3.68 -7.63 7.12
CA ILE A 333 -3.64 -9.07 6.87
C ILE A 333 -4.89 -9.74 7.44
N THR A 334 -5.84 -10.07 6.56
CA THR A 334 -7.11 -10.70 6.97
C THR A 334 -7.37 -11.98 6.19
N ARG A 335 -7.89 -13.00 6.88
CA ARG A 335 -8.36 -14.26 6.29
C ARG A 335 -9.81 -14.53 6.67
N ASN A 336 -10.52 -15.26 5.81
CA ASN A 336 -11.85 -15.79 6.11
C ASN A 336 -11.75 -17.19 6.76
N ASP A 337 -12.91 -17.74 7.15
CA ASP A 337 -13.02 -19.06 7.79
C ASP A 337 -12.53 -20.22 6.90
N GLU A 338 -12.46 -20.02 5.58
CA GLU A 338 -11.92 -21.00 4.62
C GLU A 338 -10.39 -20.93 4.48
N GLY A 339 -9.74 -20.04 5.23
CA GLY A 339 -8.29 -19.81 5.18
C GLY A 339 -7.83 -18.99 3.96
N LEU A 340 -8.74 -18.43 3.18
CA LEU A 340 -8.47 -17.53 2.06
C LEU A 340 -8.28 -16.10 2.54
N PHE A 341 -7.42 -15.35 1.85
CA PHE A 341 -7.19 -13.93 2.17
C PHE A 341 -8.36 -13.06 1.71
N ILE A 342 -8.76 -12.11 2.54
CA ILE A 342 -9.75 -11.09 2.20
C ILE A 342 -9.02 -9.92 1.56
N ILE A 343 -9.47 -9.52 0.37
CA ILE A 343 -8.94 -8.37 -0.37
C ILE A 343 -10.05 -7.34 -0.40
N GLU A 344 -10.14 -6.52 0.64
CA GLU A 344 -11.05 -5.38 0.63
C GLU A 344 -10.44 -4.24 -0.18
N MET A 345 -11.26 -3.60 -1.00
CA MET A 345 -10.92 -2.29 -1.54
C MET A 345 -11.29 -1.26 -0.47
N ASP A 346 -10.28 -0.56 0.04
CA ASP A 346 -10.50 0.53 0.98
C ASP A 346 -11.55 1.50 0.42
N THR A 347 -12.69 1.59 1.09
CA THR A 347 -13.69 2.64 0.87
C THR A 347 -13.36 3.86 1.74
N ASN A 348 -13.79 5.04 1.28
CA ASN A 348 -13.29 6.38 1.61
C ASN A 348 -13.46 6.84 3.08
N ILE A 349 -12.78 7.95 3.41
CA ILE A 349 -12.61 8.66 4.72
C ILE A 349 -13.86 8.78 5.62
#